data_AF-A0A1J7CTZ3-F1
#
_entry.id   AF-A0A1J7CTZ3-F1
#
_cell.length_a   1.000
_cell.length_b   1.000
_cell.length_c   1.000
_cell.angle_alpha   90.00
_cell.angle_beta   90.00
_cell.angle_gamma   90.00
#
_symmetry.space_group_name_H-M   'P 1'
#
loop_
_entity.id
_entity.type
_entity.pdbx_description
1 polymer ?
#
loop_
_entity_poly.entity_id
_entity_poly.type
_entity_poly.pdbx_seq_one_letter_code
_entity_poly.pdbx_strand_id
1 'polypeptide(L)'
;MKKITMILFLIFAGFTGFAQRAADEVLKMNSKIEDLMQNPITGVIVVKEGNVVKGINPETKAEAWSFDADKTVGQSTTLEALSKLDTDNLFASKRILKNIDGTPYVEALVNYKTVLINTIDGKVVYNSANYKYTVFNSQFLYGENQYLVKGAENGKVIASLIDLNTGDVLWKTEQGDAKSAFASMFTFKSNFSNEAEISDTTIYSLYMGKLSAIDRNTGALKWVGELEYTKVFPTQNNKNLVVINSKGLISFKQYLNVLDAETGKPIWEDAIKTKYIVYLEDWGDKILVAHNSGFNFYNLKDGTKVWKKDARGDGLKKVISIDGDYLYVAENEMMLIDKDGQKKWKSFIEISDDKEDAINYLGKVDDKVLYLTATYGNMVDYKTGKKLWRGNLKFNPKRPLLNVFDEENNQFLVYNDEELFKFNTTVKDKPDAFAKVNIKKEKELNSIELFTWGVALSGPTEVMGVSKEGKVLYHKIYTQPGDGGRAWGQALATAGSIGLGVSAGYNAAVGSEWRMVYIDPATGQETGSSVIKKQNDKQLNRAAKQAAGSAMLADASKRFSQRFDAMRQSRDFSYIFAKDEATQQKVLVKVRKDDGTELDKILFENMRPIYEVDFATQSVYYIYENELRIFNKKI
;
A
#
# COMPACT_ATOMS: atom_id res chain seq x y z
N MET A 1 54.56 43.09 47.32
CA MET A 1 54.17 41.65 47.39
C MET A 1 52.80 41.52 46.74
N LYS A 2 52.75 40.99 45.50
CA LYS A 2 51.53 40.94 44.68
C LYS A 2 50.80 39.62 44.92
N LYS A 3 49.50 39.70 45.18
CA LYS A 3 48.58 38.57 45.37
C LYS A 3 48.40 37.82 44.04
N ILE A 4 48.60 36.51 44.05
CA ILE A 4 48.23 35.60 42.97
C ILE A 4 46.85 35.04 43.32
N THR A 5 45.85 35.40 42.52
CA THR A 5 44.49 34.86 42.61
C THR A 5 44.38 33.71 41.61
N MET A 6 44.22 32.49 42.10
CA MET A 6 44.01 31.28 41.32
C MET A 6 42.52 31.16 40.97
N ILE A 7 42.19 31.32 39.68
CA ILE A 7 40.84 31.10 39.15
C ILE A 7 40.72 29.63 38.77
N LEU A 8 39.82 28.91 39.45
CA LEU A 8 39.45 27.54 39.14
C LEU A 8 38.33 27.56 38.06
N PHE A 9 38.66 27.20 36.83
CA PHE A 9 37.67 26.99 35.77
C PHE A 9 37.08 25.57 35.93
N LEU A 10 35.86 25.48 36.48
CA LEU A 10 35.04 24.27 36.47
C LEU A 10 34.31 24.19 35.13
N ILE A 11 34.85 23.41 34.19
CA ILE A 11 34.16 23.05 32.95
C ILE A 11 33.15 21.95 33.31
N PHE A 12 31.88 22.33 33.45
CA PHE A 12 30.76 21.39 33.42
C PHE A 12 30.55 20.96 31.95
N ALA A 13 31.25 19.90 31.53
CA ALA A 13 30.88 19.16 30.34
C ALA A 13 29.63 18.33 30.70
N GLY A 14 28.45 18.86 30.39
CA GLY A 14 27.20 18.11 30.46
C GLY A 14 27.22 16.98 29.43
N PHE A 15 27.72 15.81 29.82
CA PHE A 15 27.51 14.58 29.08
C PHE A 15 26.02 14.23 29.17
N THR A 16 25.24 14.58 28.14
CA THR A 16 23.92 13.99 27.91
C THR A 16 24.12 12.59 27.33
N GLY A 17 24.68 11.69 28.14
CA GLY A 17 24.62 10.26 27.83
C GLY A 17 23.17 9.82 27.99
N PHE A 18 22.50 9.48 26.90
CA PHE A 18 21.19 8.81 26.99
C PHE A 18 21.40 7.44 27.63
N ALA A 19 21.03 7.32 28.91
CA ALA A 19 20.90 6.01 29.54
C ALA A 19 19.83 5.21 28.78
N GLN A 20 20.16 3.98 28.41
CA GLN A 20 19.18 3.05 27.86
C GLN A 20 18.07 2.86 28.88
N ARG A 21 16.82 3.02 28.46
CA ARG A 21 15.70 2.91 29.39
C ARG A 21 15.08 1.53 29.37
N ALA A 22 14.76 1.04 30.56
CA ALA A 22 13.88 -0.10 30.75
C ALA A 22 12.47 0.25 30.26
N ALA A 23 11.63 -0.77 30.07
CA ALA A 23 10.23 -0.55 29.75
C ALA A 23 9.56 0.27 30.86
N ASP A 24 8.71 1.23 30.47
CA ASP A 24 7.90 1.98 31.44
C ASP A 24 6.87 1.05 32.07
N GLU A 25 6.36 0.11 31.27
CA GLU A 25 5.41 -0.90 31.70
C GLU A 25 5.75 -2.25 31.08
N VAL A 26 5.56 -3.31 31.87
CA VAL A 26 5.79 -4.69 31.45
C VAL A 26 4.53 -5.49 31.72
N LEU A 27 3.82 -5.86 30.65
CA LEU A 27 2.69 -6.78 30.76
C LEU A 27 3.21 -8.20 30.60
N LYS A 28 3.25 -8.95 31.70
CA LYS A 28 3.66 -10.35 31.70
C LYS A 28 2.49 -11.23 31.26
N MET A 29 2.73 -12.00 30.22
CA MET A 29 1.80 -12.92 29.59
C MET A 29 2.00 -14.34 30.15
N ASN A 30 0.95 -15.17 30.04
CA ASN A 30 0.97 -16.53 30.58
C ASN A 30 1.77 -17.49 29.68
N SER A 31 1.96 -17.11 28.42
CA SER A 31 2.70 -17.86 27.41
C SER A 31 3.56 -16.94 26.57
N LYS A 32 4.49 -17.51 25.81
CA LYS A 32 5.28 -16.77 24.83
C LYS A 32 4.35 -16.04 23.86
N ILE A 33 4.65 -14.77 23.60
CA ILE A 33 3.90 -13.99 22.60
C ILE A 33 4.38 -14.40 21.21
N GLU A 34 3.43 -14.76 20.35
CA GLU A 34 3.66 -15.21 18.98
C GLU A 34 3.69 -14.02 18.00
N ASP A 35 2.77 -13.07 18.18
CA ASP A 35 2.62 -11.90 17.31
C ASP A 35 1.89 -10.76 18.04
N LEU A 36 2.08 -9.54 17.55
CA LEU A 36 1.31 -8.36 17.97
C LEU A 36 0.95 -7.52 16.74
N MET A 37 -0.16 -6.79 16.75
CA MET A 37 -0.53 -5.86 15.67
C MET A 37 -1.34 -4.72 16.23
N GLN A 38 -1.00 -3.48 15.87
CA GLN A 38 -1.87 -2.35 16.17
C GLN A 38 -2.97 -2.24 15.11
N ASN A 39 -4.23 -2.20 15.54
CA ASN A 39 -5.29 -1.73 14.65
C ASN A 39 -5.21 -0.20 14.50
N PRO A 40 -5.07 0.33 13.29
CA PRO A 40 -4.84 1.76 13.08
C PRO A 40 -6.05 2.64 13.40
N ILE A 41 -7.26 2.06 13.35
CA ILE A 41 -8.53 2.75 13.59
C ILE A 41 -8.78 2.93 15.07
N THR A 42 -8.66 1.84 15.82
CA THR A 42 -8.97 1.81 17.26
C THR A 42 -7.74 2.11 18.11
N GLY A 43 -6.53 1.92 17.56
CA GLY A 43 -5.26 1.97 18.29
C GLY A 43 -4.99 0.74 19.16
N VAL A 44 -5.96 -0.17 19.30
CA VAL A 44 -5.83 -1.37 20.14
C VAL A 44 -4.70 -2.25 19.61
N ILE A 45 -3.83 -2.68 20.52
CA ILE A 45 -2.77 -3.63 20.22
C ILE A 45 -3.32 -5.03 20.43
N VAL A 46 -3.54 -5.75 19.33
CA VAL A 46 -3.93 -7.16 19.37
C VAL A 46 -2.69 -8.00 19.59
N VAL A 47 -2.73 -8.89 20.56
CA VAL A 47 -1.62 -9.77 20.95
C VAL A 47 -2.10 -11.22 20.89
N LYS A 48 -1.30 -12.10 20.29
CA LYS A 48 -1.51 -13.55 20.31
C LYS A 48 -0.45 -14.21 21.19
N GLU A 49 -0.87 -14.86 22.27
CA GLU A 49 0.01 -15.62 23.17
C GLU A 49 -0.56 -17.02 23.44
N GLY A 50 0.18 -18.08 23.12
CA GLY A 50 -0.27 -19.46 23.37
C GLY A 50 -1.72 -19.70 22.92
N ASN A 51 -2.62 -20.08 23.82
CA ASN A 51 -4.03 -20.28 23.49
C ASN A 51 -4.94 -19.04 23.67
N VAL A 52 -4.38 -17.83 23.80
CA VAL A 52 -5.15 -16.63 24.14
C VAL A 52 -4.89 -15.52 23.12
N VAL A 53 -5.95 -14.81 22.77
CA VAL A 53 -5.87 -13.55 22.00
C VAL A 53 -6.37 -12.43 22.89
N LYS A 54 -5.66 -11.30 22.88
CA LYS A 54 -5.94 -10.15 23.75
C LYS A 54 -5.89 -8.86 22.98
N GLY A 55 -6.66 -7.87 23.44
CA GLY A 55 -6.54 -6.48 23.03
C GLY A 55 -5.98 -5.67 24.20
N ILE A 56 -4.92 -4.92 23.96
CA ILE A 56 -4.36 -3.98 24.93
C ILE A 56 -4.80 -2.58 24.52
N ASN A 57 -5.42 -1.87 25.46
CA ASN A 57 -5.87 -0.49 25.25
C ASN A 57 -4.64 0.43 25.15
N PRO A 58 -4.52 1.26 24.10
CA PRO A 58 -3.33 2.10 23.89
C PRO A 58 -3.25 3.30 24.85
N GLU A 59 -4.32 3.64 25.56
CA GLU A 59 -4.34 4.76 26.53
C GLU A 59 -4.10 4.26 27.95
N THR A 60 -4.86 3.24 28.38
CA THR A 60 -4.76 2.71 29.75
C THR A 60 -3.65 1.68 29.91
N LYS A 61 -3.13 1.15 28.79
CA LYS A 61 -2.11 0.09 28.73
C LYS A 61 -2.49 -1.20 29.44
N ALA A 62 -3.78 -1.37 29.73
CA ALA A 62 -4.33 -2.57 30.33
C ALA A 62 -4.99 -3.46 29.28
N GLU A 63 -5.24 -4.72 29.65
CA GLU A 63 -6.09 -5.63 28.89
C GLU A 63 -7.49 -5.01 28.76
N ALA A 64 -7.91 -4.74 27.52
CA ALA A 64 -9.26 -4.28 27.19
C ALA A 64 -10.23 -5.45 27.08
N TRP A 65 -9.74 -6.54 26.49
CA TRP A 65 -10.47 -7.78 26.28
C TRP A 65 -9.50 -8.93 26.05
N SER A 66 -9.96 -10.15 26.31
CA SER A 66 -9.26 -11.37 25.97
C SER A 66 -10.24 -12.50 25.68
N PHE A 67 -9.80 -13.48 24.88
CA PHE A 67 -10.54 -14.71 24.71
C PHE A 67 -9.61 -15.91 24.58
N ASP A 68 -10.07 -17.06 25.08
CA ASP A 68 -9.43 -18.36 24.90
C ASP A 68 -9.75 -18.88 23.48
N ALA A 69 -8.71 -19.18 22.73
CA ALA A 69 -8.78 -19.59 21.33
C ALA A 69 -9.48 -20.93 21.16
N ASP A 70 -9.21 -21.92 22.01
CA ASP A 70 -9.89 -23.22 21.89
C ASP A 70 -11.39 -23.12 22.17
N LYS A 71 -11.80 -22.32 23.17
CA LYS A 71 -13.21 -22.11 23.49
C LYS A 71 -13.95 -21.29 22.43
N THR A 72 -13.29 -20.26 21.89
CA THR A 72 -13.94 -19.28 21.01
C THR A 72 -13.83 -19.66 19.54
N VAL A 73 -12.66 -20.16 19.13
CA VAL A 73 -12.33 -20.48 17.75
C VAL A 73 -12.47 -21.98 17.47
N GLY A 74 -12.29 -22.82 18.49
CA GLY A 74 -12.24 -24.27 18.38
C GLY A 74 -10.81 -24.79 18.32
N GLN A 75 -10.62 -26.03 18.78
CA GLN A 75 -9.32 -26.67 18.84
C GLN A 75 -8.72 -26.93 17.45
N SER A 76 -7.39 -26.94 17.39
CA SER A 76 -6.63 -27.43 16.23
C SER A 76 -6.71 -28.96 16.14
N THR A 77 -7.01 -29.49 14.96
CA THR A 77 -6.87 -30.93 14.68
C THR A 77 -5.48 -31.27 14.14
N THR A 78 -5.01 -32.50 14.36
CA THR A 78 -3.72 -32.98 13.83
C THR A 78 -3.63 -32.85 12.30
N LEU A 79 -4.75 -33.04 11.60
CA LEU A 79 -4.82 -32.93 10.15
C LEU A 79 -4.69 -31.46 9.67
N GLU A 80 -5.33 -30.51 10.38
CA GLU A 80 -5.18 -29.08 10.09
C GLU A 80 -3.73 -28.61 10.29
N ALA A 81 -3.07 -29.08 11.36
CA ALA A 81 -1.68 -28.76 11.65
C ALA A 81 -0.71 -29.29 10.57
N LEU A 82 -0.96 -30.50 10.05
CA LEU A 82 -0.17 -31.11 8.99
C LEU A 82 -0.41 -30.46 7.62
N SER A 83 -1.65 -30.04 7.33
CA SER A 83 -2.03 -29.43 6.05
C SER A 83 -1.40 -28.05 5.79
N LYS A 84 -0.95 -27.36 6.85
CA LYS A 84 -0.31 -26.03 6.78
C LYS A 84 1.17 -26.06 7.14
N LEU A 85 1.78 -27.25 7.19
CA LEU A 85 3.23 -27.45 7.18
C LEU A 85 3.77 -27.11 5.77
N ASP A 86 3.64 -25.84 5.40
CA ASP A 86 4.10 -25.28 4.13
C ASP A 86 5.64 -25.19 4.20
N THR A 87 6.32 -26.15 3.56
CA THR A 87 7.79 -26.35 3.60
C THR A 87 8.60 -25.25 2.91
N ASP A 88 7.94 -24.30 2.26
CA ASP A 88 8.61 -23.36 1.34
C ASP A 88 8.86 -21.97 1.96
N ASN A 89 8.47 -21.73 3.22
CA ASN A 89 8.51 -20.39 3.85
C ASN A 89 9.23 -20.31 5.20
N LEU A 90 10.21 -21.17 5.45
CA LEU A 90 11.02 -21.19 6.67
C LEU A 90 11.78 -19.88 6.98
N PHE A 91 11.78 -18.90 6.06
CA PHE A 91 12.61 -17.69 6.15
C PHE A 91 11.85 -16.35 6.09
N ALA A 92 10.52 -16.34 5.89
CA ALA A 92 9.71 -15.11 5.96
C ALA A 92 9.04 -14.99 7.34
N SER A 93 9.16 -13.83 8.01
CA SER A 93 8.47 -13.55 9.27
C SER A 93 6.95 -13.55 9.06
N LYS A 94 6.30 -14.69 9.23
CA LYS A 94 4.85 -14.83 9.03
C LYS A 94 4.12 -14.17 10.20
N ARG A 95 3.67 -12.92 9.99
CA ARG A 95 2.66 -12.30 10.84
C ARG A 95 1.38 -13.13 10.73
N ILE A 96 0.82 -13.53 11.85
CA ILE A 96 -0.45 -14.27 11.96
C ILE A 96 -1.62 -13.32 12.21
N LEU A 97 -1.33 -12.06 12.54
CA LEU A 97 -2.26 -10.96 12.65
C LEU A 97 -2.12 -10.03 11.44
N LYS A 98 -3.24 -9.59 10.88
CA LYS A 98 -3.29 -8.68 9.73
C LYS A 98 -4.44 -7.70 9.88
N ASN A 99 -4.17 -6.41 9.71
CA ASN A 99 -5.22 -5.39 9.66
C ASN A 99 -6.07 -5.53 8.40
N ILE A 100 -7.37 -5.28 8.54
CA ILE A 100 -8.23 -4.94 7.42
C ILE A 100 -8.26 -3.41 7.35
N ASP A 101 -7.54 -2.85 6.37
CA ASP A 101 -7.34 -1.40 6.22
C ASP A 101 -8.66 -0.63 6.31
N GLY A 102 -8.70 0.48 7.05
CA GLY A 102 -9.90 1.30 7.17
C GLY A 102 -10.99 0.75 8.10
N THR A 103 -10.76 -0.37 8.80
CA THR A 103 -11.77 -1.01 9.67
C THR A 103 -11.26 -1.30 11.08
N PRO A 104 -12.14 -1.46 12.09
CA PRO A 104 -11.74 -1.89 13.43
C PRO A 104 -11.38 -3.38 13.51
N TYR A 105 -11.26 -4.08 12.37
CA TYR A 105 -11.02 -5.52 12.35
C TYR A 105 -9.56 -5.90 12.18
N VAL A 106 -9.19 -6.97 12.87
CA VAL A 106 -7.96 -7.72 12.63
C VAL A 106 -8.34 -9.11 12.17
N GLU A 107 -7.80 -9.52 11.02
CA GLU A 107 -7.78 -10.91 10.60
C GLU A 107 -6.66 -11.64 11.37
N ALA A 108 -7.00 -12.77 11.97
CA ALA A 108 -6.04 -13.60 12.68
C ALA A 108 -6.11 -15.05 12.21
N LEU A 109 -4.95 -15.69 12.09
CA LEU A 109 -4.85 -17.15 11.92
C LEU A 109 -4.68 -17.79 13.30
N VAL A 110 -5.76 -18.33 13.85
CA VAL A 110 -5.80 -18.93 15.20
C VAL A 110 -6.22 -20.39 15.09
N ASN A 111 -5.47 -21.33 15.66
CA ASN A 111 -5.74 -22.76 15.55
C ASN A 111 -5.98 -23.23 14.11
N TYR A 112 -5.17 -22.69 13.19
CA TYR A 112 -5.24 -22.89 11.74
C TYR A 112 -6.55 -22.43 11.07
N LYS A 113 -7.41 -21.70 11.79
CA LYS A 113 -8.67 -21.12 11.33
C LYS A 113 -8.52 -19.62 11.12
N THR A 114 -9.17 -19.08 10.11
CA THR A 114 -9.20 -17.64 9.87
C THR A 114 -10.34 -17.05 10.69
N VAL A 115 -10.02 -16.05 11.51
CA VAL A 115 -10.99 -15.32 12.32
C VAL A 115 -10.89 -13.82 12.06
N LEU A 116 -12.02 -13.11 12.15
CA LEU A 116 -12.03 -11.65 12.22
C LEU A 116 -12.42 -11.23 13.63
N ILE A 117 -11.60 -10.37 14.22
CA ILE A 117 -11.76 -9.88 15.58
C ILE A 117 -12.11 -8.40 15.49
N ASN A 118 -13.24 -8.00 16.06
CA ASN A 118 -13.51 -6.59 16.30
C ASN A 118 -12.61 -6.11 17.43
N THR A 119 -11.69 -5.19 17.12
CA THR A 119 -10.70 -4.75 18.11
C THR A 119 -11.27 -3.84 19.20
N ILE A 120 -12.50 -3.34 19.04
CA ILE A 120 -13.17 -2.49 20.04
C ILE A 120 -13.51 -3.32 21.30
N ASP A 121 -14.04 -4.53 21.12
CA ASP A 121 -14.61 -5.35 22.19
C ASP A 121 -14.04 -6.78 22.25
N GLY A 122 -13.19 -7.16 21.29
CA GLY A 122 -12.61 -8.50 21.19
C GLY A 122 -13.54 -9.56 20.62
N LYS A 123 -14.75 -9.18 20.18
CA LYS A 123 -15.72 -10.14 19.65
C LYS A 123 -15.18 -10.73 18.35
N VAL A 124 -15.14 -12.07 18.30
CA VAL A 124 -14.92 -12.80 17.06
C VAL A 124 -16.20 -12.72 16.23
N VAL A 125 -16.18 -11.89 15.19
CA VAL A 125 -17.34 -11.63 14.32
C VAL A 125 -17.39 -12.58 13.12
N TYR A 126 -16.30 -13.29 12.86
CA TYR A 126 -16.20 -14.33 11.86
C TYR A 126 -15.22 -15.41 12.32
N ASN A 127 -15.59 -16.67 12.15
CA ASN A 127 -14.73 -17.82 12.39
C ASN A 127 -14.92 -18.87 11.30
N SER A 128 -13.87 -19.18 10.53
CA SER A 128 -13.94 -20.15 9.43
C SER A 128 -14.41 -21.55 9.89
N ALA A 129 -14.24 -21.92 11.15
CA ALA A 129 -14.66 -23.22 11.68
C ALA A 129 -16.18 -23.37 11.87
N ASN A 130 -16.92 -22.26 11.92
CA ASN A 130 -18.37 -22.29 12.06
C ASN A 130 -19.08 -22.70 10.76
N TYR A 131 -18.32 -22.85 9.67
CA TYR A 131 -18.84 -23.14 8.35
C TYR A 131 -18.38 -24.52 7.87
N LYS A 132 -19.26 -25.21 7.15
CA LYS A 132 -19.02 -26.57 6.62
C LYS A 132 -18.21 -26.59 5.33
N TYR A 133 -17.63 -25.46 4.92
CA TYR A 133 -16.94 -25.28 3.66
C TYR A 133 -15.53 -24.73 3.85
N THR A 134 -14.62 -25.11 2.97
CA THR A 134 -13.23 -24.65 2.99
C THR A 134 -13.13 -23.31 2.29
N VAL A 135 -12.69 -22.29 3.01
CA VAL A 135 -12.50 -20.94 2.48
C VAL A 135 -11.18 -20.83 1.75
N PHE A 136 -11.20 -20.32 0.52
CA PHE A 136 -9.99 -20.05 -0.26
C PHE A 136 -9.84 -18.57 -0.64
N ASN A 137 -10.90 -17.77 -0.51
CA ASN A 137 -10.86 -16.34 -0.72
C ASN A 137 -11.92 -15.63 0.12
N SER A 138 -11.63 -14.39 0.51
CA SER A 138 -12.53 -13.54 1.27
C SER A 138 -12.29 -12.06 0.97
N GLN A 139 -13.30 -11.24 1.19
CA GLN A 139 -13.29 -9.81 0.91
C GLN A 139 -14.20 -9.07 1.90
N PHE A 140 -13.69 -7.97 2.44
CA PHE A 140 -14.47 -7.07 3.29
C PHE A 140 -15.27 -6.09 2.43
N LEU A 141 -16.57 -5.94 2.74
CA LEU A 141 -17.48 -5.03 2.07
C LEU A 141 -17.77 -3.84 3.00
N TYR A 142 -17.14 -2.71 2.72
CA TYR A 142 -17.06 -1.58 3.64
C TYR A 142 -18.39 -0.90 3.97
N GLY A 143 -19.28 -0.73 2.98
CA GLY A 143 -20.51 0.06 3.13
C GLY A 143 -21.46 -0.49 4.20
N GLU A 144 -21.59 -1.82 4.26
CA GLU A 144 -22.60 -2.50 5.07
C GLU A 144 -21.99 -3.37 6.17
N ASN A 145 -20.68 -3.29 6.38
CA ASN A 145 -19.97 -4.11 7.36
C ASN A 145 -20.19 -5.62 7.15
N GLN A 146 -19.98 -6.08 5.91
CA GLN A 146 -20.23 -7.46 5.51
C GLN A 146 -18.93 -8.14 5.08
N TYR A 147 -18.92 -9.46 5.11
CA TYR A 147 -17.80 -10.28 4.66
C TYR A 147 -18.26 -11.26 3.59
N LEU A 148 -17.72 -11.10 2.39
CA LEU A 148 -17.96 -12.02 1.30
C LEU A 148 -16.88 -13.10 1.34
N VAL A 149 -17.31 -14.35 1.40
CA VAL A 149 -16.43 -15.51 1.46
C VAL A 149 -16.70 -16.41 0.27
N LYS A 150 -15.62 -16.85 -0.40
CA LYS A 150 -15.64 -17.88 -1.42
C LYS A 150 -15.00 -19.15 -0.87
N GLY A 151 -15.71 -20.25 -1.04
CA GLY A 151 -15.27 -21.54 -0.51
C GLY A 151 -15.67 -22.70 -1.39
N ALA A 152 -15.30 -23.90 -0.95
CA ALA A 152 -15.76 -25.14 -1.54
C ALA A 152 -16.46 -26.02 -0.51
N GLU A 153 -17.59 -26.58 -0.93
CA GLU A 153 -18.44 -27.48 -0.15
C GLU A 153 -18.89 -28.63 -1.05
N ASN A 154 -18.67 -29.89 -0.66
CA ASN A 154 -19.17 -31.06 -1.40
C ASN A 154 -18.88 -31.05 -2.92
N GLY A 155 -17.68 -30.60 -3.32
CA GLY A 155 -17.29 -30.52 -4.74
C GLY A 155 -17.89 -29.34 -5.50
N LYS A 156 -18.51 -28.39 -4.81
CA LYS A 156 -19.08 -27.17 -5.37
C LYS A 156 -18.34 -25.94 -4.89
N VAL A 157 -18.23 -24.92 -5.74
CA VAL A 157 -17.80 -23.59 -5.35
C VAL A 157 -19.00 -22.81 -4.82
N ILE A 158 -18.85 -22.22 -3.65
CA ILE A 158 -19.88 -21.42 -2.98
C ILE A 158 -19.41 -19.98 -2.79
N ALA A 159 -20.35 -19.05 -2.81
CA ALA A 159 -20.20 -17.71 -2.24
C ALA A 159 -21.13 -17.59 -1.02
N SER A 160 -20.66 -16.94 0.03
CA SER A 160 -21.42 -16.74 1.26
C SER A 160 -21.21 -15.30 1.72
N LEU A 161 -22.32 -14.61 2.01
CA LEU A 161 -22.27 -13.26 2.55
C LEU A 161 -22.62 -13.29 4.03
N ILE A 162 -21.77 -12.69 4.83
CA ILE A 162 -21.84 -12.74 6.28
C ILE A 162 -22.01 -11.32 6.80
N ASP A 163 -22.99 -11.12 7.68
CA ASP A 163 -23.15 -9.88 8.43
C ASP A 163 -22.17 -9.89 9.60
N LEU A 164 -21.24 -8.94 9.66
CA LEU A 164 -20.25 -8.89 10.74
C LEU A 164 -20.79 -8.26 12.03
N ASN A 165 -21.99 -7.69 12.02
CA ASN A 165 -22.65 -7.21 13.23
C ASN A 165 -23.19 -8.40 14.04
N THR A 166 -23.86 -9.34 13.36
CA THR A 166 -24.49 -10.51 14.00
C THR A 166 -23.61 -11.76 13.96
N GLY A 167 -22.76 -11.90 12.93
CA GLY A 167 -22.02 -13.12 12.59
C GLY A 167 -22.82 -14.11 11.72
N ASP A 168 -24.05 -13.74 11.35
CA ASP A 168 -24.94 -14.62 10.61
C ASP A 168 -24.59 -14.66 9.12
N VAL A 169 -24.82 -15.84 8.52
CA VAL A 169 -24.84 -15.98 7.07
C VAL A 169 -26.14 -15.37 6.56
N LEU A 170 -26.04 -14.25 5.85
CA LEU A 170 -27.19 -13.62 5.20
C LEU A 170 -27.71 -14.51 4.07
N TRP A 171 -26.80 -15.06 3.28
CA TRP A 171 -27.11 -16.06 2.26
C TRP A 171 -25.87 -16.86 1.87
N LYS A 172 -26.11 -18.03 1.27
CA LYS A 172 -25.10 -18.90 0.67
C LYS A 172 -25.58 -19.34 -0.71
N THR A 173 -24.71 -19.21 -1.70
CA THR A 173 -25.02 -19.46 -3.11
C THR A 173 -24.03 -20.48 -3.68
N GLU A 174 -24.55 -21.59 -4.20
CA GLU A 174 -23.77 -22.48 -5.06
C GLU A 174 -23.56 -21.79 -6.42
N GLN A 175 -22.30 -21.67 -6.86
CA GLN A 175 -21.96 -21.01 -8.11
C GLN A 175 -21.66 -22.01 -9.23
N GLY A 176 -21.16 -23.19 -8.90
CA GLY A 176 -20.88 -24.25 -9.86
C GLY A 176 -19.91 -25.29 -9.32
N ASP A 177 -19.42 -26.17 -10.19
CA ASP A 177 -18.54 -27.26 -9.79
C ASP A 177 -17.12 -26.78 -9.45
N ALA A 178 -16.63 -27.20 -8.29
CA ALA A 178 -15.21 -27.15 -7.96
C ALA A 178 -14.54 -28.31 -8.70
N LYS A 179 -14.15 -28.12 -9.96
CA LYS A 179 -13.40 -29.14 -10.75
C LYS A 179 -12.26 -29.74 -9.91
N SER A 180 -11.74 -30.90 -10.33
CA SER A 180 -10.56 -31.60 -9.76
C SER A 180 -9.31 -30.71 -9.52
N ALA A 181 -9.30 -29.50 -10.09
CA ALA A 181 -8.41 -28.39 -9.77
C ALA A 181 -8.39 -27.97 -8.28
N PHE A 182 -9.36 -28.35 -7.45
CA PHE A 182 -9.31 -28.12 -5.99
C PHE A 182 -8.12 -28.85 -5.34
N ALA A 183 -7.70 -30.00 -5.88
CA ALA A 183 -6.47 -30.68 -5.47
C ALA A 183 -5.20 -29.90 -5.87
N SER A 184 -5.24 -29.16 -6.98
CA SER A 184 -4.13 -28.30 -7.44
C SER A 184 -4.12 -26.90 -6.80
N MET A 185 -5.20 -26.47 -6.14
CA MET A 185 -5.21 -25.20 -5.39
C MET A 185 -4.24 -25.20 -4.20
N PHE A 186 -3.92 -26.38 -3.67
CA PHE A 186 -2.89 -26.54 -2.64
C PHE A 186 -1.46 -26.35 -3.18
N THR A 187 -1.26 -26.36 -4.51
CA THR A 187 0.05 -26.17 -5.17
C THR A 187 0.15 -24.90 -6.02
N PHE A 188 -0.97 -24.29 -6.45
CA PHE A 188 -0.99 -23.09 -7.29
C PHE A 188 -1.49 -21.85 -6.52
N LYS A 189 -0.57 -21.25 -5.77
CA LYS A 189 -0.77 -20.02 -4.98
C LYS A 189 -0.54 -18.72 -5.77
N SER A 190 -0.57 -18.75 -7.10
CA SER A 190 -0.10 -17.61 -7.91
C SER A 190 -1.19 -16.94 -8.75
N ASN A 191 -1.49 -15.69 -8.35
CA ASN A 191 -1.71 -14.55 -9.24
C ASN A 191 -3.07 -14.29 -9.91
N PHE A 192 -4.20 -14.76 -9.36
CA PHE A 192 -5.51 -14.20 -9.73
C PHE A 192 -6.08 -13.41 -8.55
N SER A 193 -6.22 -12.09 -8.68
CA SER A 193 -7.00 -11.30 -7.73
C SER A 193 -8.45 -11.78 -7.79
N ASN A 194 -8.87 -12.52 -6.78
CA ASN A 194 -10.19 -13.16 -6.71
C ASN A 194 -11.22 -12.32 -5.96
N GLU A 195 -10.96 -11.04 -5.73
CA GLU A 195 -11.97 -10.14 -5.16
C GLU A 195 -13.17 -10.06 -6.11
N ALA A 196 -14.36 -10.11 -5.53
CA ALA A 196 -15.58 -9.87 -6.27
C ALA A 196 -15.73 -8.37 -6.53
N GLU A 197 -16.25 -8.06 -7.70
CA GLU A 197 -16.65 -6.71 -8.06
C GLU A 197 -18.11 -6.52 -7.65
N ILE A 198 -18.42 -5.35 -7.08
CA ILE A 198 -19.70 -5.16 -6.37
C ILE A 198 -20.37 -3.89 -6.89
N SER A 199 -21.64 -4.05 -7.27
CA SER A 199 -22.58 -2.97 -7.51
C SER A 199 -23.60 -2.92 -6.36
N ASP A 200 -24.46 -1.91 -6.37
CA ASP A 200 -25.49 -1.73 -5.33
C ASP A 200 -26.38 -2.98 -5.13
N THR A 201 -26.66 -3.71 -6.21
CA THR A 201 -27.62 -4.84 -6.20
C THR A 201 -27.02 -6.19 -6.57
N THR A 202 -25.79 -6.23 -7.09
CA THR A 202 -25.22 -7.44 -7.67
C THR A 202 -23.75 -7.60 -7.30
N ILE A 203 -23.40 -8.81 -6.87
CA ILE A 203 -22.03 -9.26 -6.67
C ILE A 203 -21.58 -10.04 -7.91
N TYR A 204 -20.52 -9.57 -8.56
CA TYR A 204 -19.88 -10.23 -9.67
C TYR A 204 -18.69 -11.04 -9.16
N SER A 205 -18.88 -12.35 -9.04
CA SER A 205 -17.91 -13.25 -8.43
C SER A 205 -17.17 -14.01 -9.52
N LEU A 206 -15.90 -13.65 -9.73
CA LEU A 206 -14.97 -14.44 -10.53
C LEU A 206 -14.35 -15.54 -9.67
N TYR A 207 -14.42 -16.79 -10.13
CA TYR A 207 -13.82 -17.96 -9.49
C TYR A 207 -13.39 -18.96 -10.57
N MET A 208 -12.14 -19.41 -10.54
CA MET A 208 -11.63 -20.44 -11.48
C MET A 208 -11.92 -20.13 -12.96
N GLY A 209 -11.84 -18.86 -13.34
CA GLY A 209 -12.18 -18.41 -14.69
C GLY A 209 -13.68 -18.19 -14.93
N LYS A 210 -14.58 -18.75 -14.11
CA LYS A 210 -16.02 -18.56 -14.25
C LYS A 210 -16.48 -17.30 -13.54
N LEU A 211 -17.34 -16.52 -14.20
CA LEU A 211 -17.95 -15.32 -13.64
C LEU A 211 -19.41 -15.61 -13.34
N SER A 212 -19.85 -15.35 -12.12
CA SER A 212 -21.27 -15.38 -11.74
C SER A 212 -21.76 -13.99 -11.36
N ALA A 213 -23.04 -13.74 -11.57
CA ALA A 213 -23.76 -12.63 -10.96
C ALA A 213 -24.71 -13.17 -9.90
N ILE A 214 -24.58 -12.62 -8.70
CA ILE A 214 -25.37 -13.01 -7.53
C ILE A 214 -26.13 -11.78 -7.07
N ASP A 215 -27.44 -11.92 -6.89
CA ASP A 215 -28.24 -10.89 -6.24
C ASP A 215 -27.70 -10.64 -4.83
N ARG A 216 -27.33 -9.40 -4.56
CA ARG A 216 -26.60 -9.05 -3.36
C ARG A 216 -27.43 -9.22 -2.09
N ASN A 217 -28.73 -8.97 -2.18
CA ASN A 217 -29.61 -8.95 -1.01
C ASN A 217 -30.10 -10.37 -0.69
N THR A 218 -30.41 -11.15 -1.71
CA THR A 218 -31.04 -12.46 -1.56
C THR A 218 -30.07 -13.64 -1.71
N GLY A 219 -28.89 -13.43 -2.31
CA GLY A 219 -27.99 -14.49 -2.72
C GLY A 219 -28.48 -15.28 -3.93
N ALA A 220 -29.56 -14.86 -4.59
CA ALA A 220 -30.07 -15.56 -5.77
C ALA A 220 -29.03 -15.50 -6.90
N LEU A 221 -28.64 -16.66 -7.43
CA LEU A 221 -27.77 -16.75 -8.59
C LEU A 221 -28.54 -16.28 -9.84
N LYS A 222 -28.14 -15.15 -10.42
CA LYS A 222 -28.79 -14.58 -11.61
C LYS A 222 -28.34 -15.31 -12.87
N TRP A 223 -27.03 -15.48 -13.02
CA TRP A 223 -26.42 -16.20 -14.13
C TRP A 223 -25.00 -16.64 -13.81
N VAL A 224 -24.51 -17.60 -14.59
CA VAL A 224 -23.11 -18.04 -14.61
C VAL A 224 -22.63 -17.97 -16.05
N GLY A 225 -21.54 -17.24 -16.28
CA GLY A 225 -20.93 -17.07 -17.59
C GLY A 225 -20.39 -18.39 -18.14
N GLU A 226 -20.63 -18.61 -19.43
CA GLU A 226 -20.14 -19.80 -20.13
C GLU A 226 -18.65 -19.69 -20.47
N LEU A 227 -18.18 -18.48 -20.74
CA LEU A 227 -16.79 -18.20 -21.07
C LEU A 227 -15.92 -18.08 -19.81
N GLU A 228 -14.63 -18.31 -19.99
CA GLU A 228 -13.64 -18.08 -18.95
C GLU A 228 -13.11 -16.64 -19.02
N TYR A 229 -12.85 -16.02 -17.87
CA TYR A 229 -12.32 -14.68 -17.73
C TYR A 229 -11.24 -14.65 -16.66
N THR A 230 -10.30 -13.72 -16.80
CA THR A 230 -9.25 -13.46 -15.82
C THR A 230 -9.50 -12.19 -15.02
N LYS A 231 -10.32 -11.27 -15.55
CA LYS A 231 -10.73 -10.02 -14.91
C LYS A 231 -12.15 -9.63 -15.31
N VAL A 232 -12.82 -8.92 -14.42
CA VAL A 232 -14.12 -8.29 -14.62
C VAL A 232 -14.08 -6.90 -13.97
N PHE A 233 -14.76 -5.92 -14.58
CA PHE A 233 -14.94 -4.59 -14.03
C PHE A 233 -16.36 -4.09 -14.33
N PRO A 234 -17.18 -3.78 -13.32
CA PRO A 234 -18.47 -3.13 -13.51
C PRO A 234 -18.29 -1.73 -14.07
N THR A 235 -19.13 -1.33 -15.01
CA THR A 235 -19.12 0.04 -15.53
C THR A 235 -20.02 0.96 -14.71
N GLN A 236 -19.77 2.27 -14.76
CA GLN A 236 -20.52 3.29 -14.05
C GLN A 236 -21.98 3.42 -14.50
N ASN A 237 -22.34 2.82 -15.64
CA ASN A 237 -23.73 2.76 -16.10
C ASN A 237 -24.55 1.62 -15.47
N ASN A 238 -23.91 0.73 -14.68
CA ASN A 238 -24.50 -0.43 -14.01
C ASN A 238 -25.22 -1.46 -14.92
N LYS A 239 -25.09 -1.32 -16.24
CA LYS A 239 -25.68 -2.21 -17.25
C LYS A 239 -24.63 -3.08 -17.93
N ASN A 240 -23.36 -2.70 -17.85
CA ASN A 240 -22.30 -3.38 -18.56
C ASN A 240 -21.15 -3.82 -17.64
N LEU A 241 -20.50 -4.92 -18.02
CA LEU A 241 -19.28 -5.43 -17.38
C LEU A 241 -18.17 -5.48 -18.41
N VAL A 242 -17.04 -4.82 -18.17
CA VAL A 242 -15.82 -5.02 -18.96
C VAL A 242 -15.15 -6.30 -18.49
N VAL A 243 -14.95 -7.25 -19.40
CA VAL A 243 -14.33 -8.55 -19.07
C VAL A 243 -13.11 -8.81 -19.94
N ILE A 244 -12.11 -9.43 -19.33
CA ILE A 244 -10.87 -9.79 -20.01
C ILE A 244 -10.60 -11.27 -19.83
N ASN A 245 -10.16 -11.92 -20.90
CA ASN A 245 -9.59 -13.27 -20.88
C ASN A 245 -8.10 -13.21 -21.27
N SER A 246 -7.25 -13.80 -20.42
CA SER A 246 -5.84 -14.08 -20.72
C SER A 246 -5.64 -15.59 -20.77
N LYS A 247 -5.33 -16.15 -21.94
CA LYS A 247 -5.09 -17.60 -22.08
C LYS A 247 -3.71 -18.00 -21.54
N GLY A 248 -3.62 -18.33 -20.25
CA GLY A 248 -2.42 -18.89 -19.62
C GLY A 248 -1.41 -17.85 -19.10
N LEU A 249 -0.49 -18.28 -18.23
CA LEU A 249 0.46 -17.43 -17.48
C LEU A 249 1.49 -16.68 -18.35
N ILE A 250 1.64 -17.05 -19.63
CA ILE A 250 2.67 -16.54 -20.55
C ILE A 250 2.05 -15.85 -21.79
N SER A 251 0.72 -15.80 -21.91
CA SER A 251 0.10 -15.17 -23.09
C SER A 251 0.20 -13.65 -23.03
N PHE A 252 0.97 -13.09 -23.97
CA PHE A 252 1.02 -11.65 -24.26
C PHE A 252 -0.24 -11.12 -24.98
N LYS A 253 -1.20 -12.02 -25.30
CA LYS A 253 -2.46 -11.68 -25.97
C LYS A 253 -3.62 -11.79 -25.00
N GLN A 254 -4.55 -10.86 -25.14
CA GLN A 254 -5.74 -10.75 -24.32
C GLN A 254 -6.96 -10.50 -25.18
N TYR A 255 -8.11 -10.88 -24.65
CA TYR A 255 -9.40 -10.74 -25.31
C TYR A 255 -10.29 -9.93 -24.40
N LEU A 256 -10.70 -8.76 -24.89
CA LEU A 256 -11.58 -7.83 -24.20
C LEU A 256 -12.99 -7.96 -24.77
N ASN A 257 -14.00 -8.07 -23.91
CA ASN A 257 -15.39 -7.93 -24.31
C ASN A 257 -16.15 -7.12 -23.26
N VAL A 258 -17.37 -6.74 -23.59
CA VAL A 258 -18.33 -6.13 -22.68
C VAL A 258 -19.52 -7.08 -22.55
N LEU A 259 -19.91 -7.41 -21.32
CA LEU A 259 -21.10 -8.21 -21.07
C LEU A 259 -22.27 -7.32 -20.67
N ASP A 260 -23.47 -7.76 -21.04
CA ASP A 260 -24.69 -7.30 -20.40
C ASP A 260 -24.71 -7.79 -18.94
N ALA A 261 -24.90 -6.87 -18.00
CA ALA A 261 -24.82 -7.16 -16.58
C ALA A 261 -26.01 -7.99 -16.07
N GLU A 262 -27.16 -7.89 -16.74
CA GLU A 262 -28.39 -8.62 -16.38
C GLU A 262 -28.36 -10.06 -16.89
N THR A 263 -27.82 -10.30 -18.10
CA THR A 263 -27.84 -11.63 -18.71
C THR A 263 -26.47 -12.33 -18.74
N GLY A 264 -25.38 -11.62 -18.49
CA GLY A 264 -24.01 -12.15 -18.58
C GLY A 264 -23.55 -12.47 -20.01
N LYS A 265 -24.28 -12.01 -21.03
CA LYS A 265 -24.00 -12.32 -22.44
C LYS A 265 -23.09 -11.24 -23.06
N PRO A 266 -22.16 -11.61 -23.96
CA PRO A 266 -21.37 -10.64 -24.70
C PRO A 266 -22.24 -9.67 -25.49
N ILE A 267 -21.90 -8.39 -25.43
CA ILE A 267 -22.51 -7.31 -26.22
C ILE A 267 -21.78 -7.17 -27.55
N TRP A 268 -20.45 -7.26 -27.53
CA TRP A 268 -19.66 -7.23 -28.76
C TRP A 268 -19.69 -8.61 -29.41
N GLU A 269 -20.03 -8.63 -30.70
CA GLU A 269 -20.10 -9.85 -31.50
C GLU A 269 -18.80 -10.66 -31.40
N ASP A 270 -17.67 -9.98 -31.57
CA ASP A 270 -16.34 -10.54 -31.39
C ASP A 270 -15.59 -9.84 -30.24
N ALA A 271 -14.90 -10.64 -29.42
CA ALA A 271 -13.98 -10.09 -28.44
C ALA A 271 -12.80 -9.41 -29.12
N ILE A 272 -12.44 -8.21 -28.65
CA ILE A 272 -11.32 -7.44 -29.16
C ILE A 272 -10.03 -8.13 -28.71
N LYS A 273 -9.32 -8.70 -29.67
CA LYS A 273 -8.00 -9.29 -29.46
C LYS A 273 -6.94 -8.20 -29.43
N THR A 274 -6.27 -8.04 -28.30
CA THR A 274 -5.23 -7.03 -28.09
C THR A 274 -3.98 -7.61 -27.44
N LYS A 275 -2.91 -6.80 -27.37
CA LYS A 275 -1.72 -7.09 -26.55
C LYS A 275 -2.08 -6.98 -25.06
N TYR A 276 -1.10 -7.10 -24.18
CA TYR A 276 -1.30 -6.88 -22.75
C TYR A 276 -1.89 -5.48 -22.48
N ILE A 277 -3.03 -5.43 -21.79
CA ILE A 277 -3.73 -4.23 -21.33
C ILE A 277 -3.00 -3.71 -20.08
N VAL A 278 -2.70 -2.41 -20.09
CA VAL A 278 -2.00 -1.72 -19.02
C VAL A 278 -2.92 -0.84 -18.18
N TYR A 279 -4.02 -0.36 -18.77
CA TYR A 279 -4.88 0.63 -18.16
C TYR A 279 -6.26 0.70 -18.84
N LEU A 280 -7.30 0.95 -18.05
CA LEU A 280 -8.67 1.14 -18.53
C LEU A 280 -9.28 2.42 -17.93
N GLU A 281 -10.09 3.13 -18.71
CA GLU A 281 -10.99 4.18 -18.20
C GLU A 281 -12.42 3.93 -18.67
N ASP A 282 -13.37 4.11 -17.77
CA ASP A 282 -14.79 4.09 -18.08
C ASP A 282 -15.36 5.51 -18.13
N TRP A 283 -15.93 5.84 -19.28
CA TRP A 283 -16.58 7.12 -19.57
C TRP A 283 -18.10 6.98 -19.71
N GLY A 284 -18.68 5.86 -19.24
CA GLY A 284 -20.11 5.61 -19.15
C GLY A 284 -20.74 5.07 -20.42
N ASP A 285 -20.39 5.64 -21.58
CA ASP A 285 -20.85 5.20 -22.91
C ASP A 285 -19.74 4.55 -23.76
N LYS A 286 -18.48 4.74 -23.35
CA LYS A 286 -17.28 4.23 -24.00
C LYS A 286 -16.22 3.92 -22.97
N ILE A 287 -15.24 3.11 -23.36
CA ILE A 287 -14.09 2.76 -22.53
C ILE A 287 -12.78 3.12 -23.24
N LEU A 288 -11.86 3.76 -22.53
CA LEU A 288 -10.47 3.87 -22.97
C LEU A 288 -9.78 2.54 -22.66
N VAL A 289 -9.20 1.92 -23.67
CA VAL A 289 -8.42 0.69 -23.52
C VAL A 289 -7.00 0.98 -23.92
N ALA A 290 -6.10 0.94 -22.95
CA ALA A 290 -4.68 1.10 -23.15
C ALA A 290 -3.97 -0.25 -23.05
N HIS A 291 -3.20 -0.58 -24.07
CA HIS A 291 -2.42 -1.81 -24.19
C HIS A 291 -1.00 -1.52 -24.66
N ASN A 292 -0.10 -2.51 -24.58
CA ASN A 292 1.34 -2.39 -24.89
C ASN A 292 1.68 -1.94 -26.33
N SER A 293 0.71 -1.63 -27.19
CA SER A 293 0.95 -1.06 -28.54
C SER A 293 0.24 0.25 -28.81
N GLY A 294 -0.56 0.75 -27.86
CA GLY A 294 -1.36 1.94 -28.06
C GLY A 294 -2.61 1.95 -27.20
N PHE A 295 -3.44 2.95 -27.44
CA PHE A 295 -4.71 3.06 -26.75
C PHE A 295 -5.75 3.73 -27.64
N ASN A 296 -7.02 3.44 -27.36
CA ASN A 296 -8.16 3.99 -28.07
C ASN A 296 -9.40 3.91 -27.18
N PHE A 297 -10.42 4.67 -27.57
CA PHE A 297 -11.75 4.52 -27.05
C PHE A 297 -12.54 3.49 -27.86
N TYR A 298 -13.34 2.70 -27.15
CA TYR A 298 -14.25 1.73 -27.73
C TYR A 298 -15.66 2.01 -27.22
N ASN A 299 -16.63 2.09 -28.13
CA ASN A 299 -18.03 2.24 -27.78
C ASN A 299 -18.50 1.01 -27.00
N LEU A 300 -19.14 1.19 -25.84
CA LEU A 300 -19.61 0.07 -25.03
C LEU A 300 -20.68 -0.76 -25.76
N LYS A 301 -21.47 -0.12 -26.62
CA LYS A 301 -22.60 -0.74 -27.33
C LYS A 301 -22.20 -1.78 -28.37
N ASP A 302 -21.07 -1.59 -29.06
CA ASP A 302 -20.74 -2.40 -30.24
C ASP A 302 -19.23 -2.68 -30.41
N GLY A 303 -18.38 -2.14 -29.54
CA GLY A 303 -16.93 -2.36 -29.59
C GLY A 303 -16.24 -1.65 -30.74
N THR A 304 -16.93 -0.74 -31.43
CA THR A 304 -16.31 0.06 -32.49
C THR A 304 -15.34 1.09 -31.90
N LYS A 305 -14.22 1.30 -32.58
CA LYS A 305 -13.24 2.33 -32.21
C LYS A 305 -13.84 3.71 -32.40
N VAL A 306 -13.70 4.56 -31.40
CA VAL A 306 -14.08 5.98 -31.49
C VAL A 306 -13.04 6.75 -32.32
N TRP A 307 -11.74 6.49 -32.11
CA TRP A 307 -10.71 7.06 -32.98
C TRP A 307 -10.39 6.12 -34.14
N LYS A 308 -10.22 6.68 -35.34
CA LYS A 308 -9.92 5.92 -36.56
C LYS A 308 -8.67 5.03 -36.45
N LYS A 309 -7.69 5.45 -35.64
CA LYS A 309 -6.46 4.71 -35.36
C LYS A 309 -6.14 4.84 -33.88
N ASP A 310 -5.48 3.82 -33.35
CA ASP A 310 -4.98 3.88 -31.98
C ASP A 310 -3.89 4.94 -31.89
N ALA A 311 -3.83 5.62 -30.75
CA ALA A 311 -2.67 6.43 -30.42
C ALA A 311 -1.45 5.51 -30.34
N ARG A 312 -0.33 5.92 -30.97
CA ARG A 312 0.92 5.13 -30.96
C ARG A 312 1.34 4.86 -29.52
N GLY A 313 1.62 3.60 -29.19
CA GLY A 313 2.09 3.23 -27.86
C GLY A 313 2.78 1.89 -27.78
N ASP A 314 3.67 1.54 -28.72
CA ASP A 314 4.57 0.41 -28.47
C ASP A 314 5.28 0.62 -27.13
N GLY A 315 5.27 -0.39 -26.26
CA GLY A 315 5.79 -0.26 -24.89
C GLY A 315 5.04 0.76 -24.03
N LEU A 316 3.73 0.95 -24.21
CA LEU A 316 2.92 1.86 -23.39
C LEU A 316 3.07 1.55 -21.90
N LYS A 317 3.50 2.55 -21.11
CA LYS A 317 3.71 2.43 -19.67
C LYS A 317 2.62 3.09 -18.84
N LYS A 318 2.16 4.25 -19.29
CA LYS A 318 1.27 5.12 -18.49
C LYS A 318 0.43 6.00 -19.40
N VAL A 319 -0.83 6.19 -19.01
CA VAL A 319 -1.75 7.18 -19.60
C VAL A 319 -2.30 8.00 -18.43
N ILE A 320 -2.37 9.32 -18.58
CA ILE A 320 -2.88 10.26 -17.58
C ILE A 320 -3.83 11.22 -18.31
N SER A 321 -5.08 11.29 -17.85
CA SER A 321 -5.98 12.36 -18.26
C SER A 321 -5.61 13.67 -17.56
N ILE A 322 -5.43 14.75 -18.33
CA ILE A 322 -5.07 16.08 -17.83
C ILE A 322 -5.88 17.11 -18.63
N ASP A 323 -6.81 17.80 -17.96
CA ASP A 323 -7.70 18.82 -18.55
C ASP A 323 -8.42 18.36 -19.83
N GLY A 324 -8.83 17.08 -19.88
CA GLY A 324 -9.50 16.48 -21.03
C GLY A 324 -8.58 16.05 -22.18
N ASP A 325 -7.27 16.32 -22.09
CA ASP A 325 -6.25 15.73 -22.95
C ASP A 325 -5.69 14.43 -22.33
N TYR A 326 -4.90 13.67 -23.11
CA TYR A 326 -4.18 12.48 -22.65
C TYR A 326 -2.69 12.64 -22.79
N LEU A 327 -2.02 12.75 -21.64
CA LEU A 327 -0.57 12.63 -21.53
C LEU A 327 -0.21 11.17 -21.34
N TYR A 328 0.65 10.62 -22.18
CA TYR A 328 1.02 9.22 -22.08
C TYR A 328 2.50 8.98 -22.34
N VAL A 329 3.01 7.85 -21.83
CA VAL A 329 4.39 7.39 -21.98
C VAL A 329 4.40 6.07 -22.73
N ALA A 330 5.17 6.02 -23.80
CA ALA A 330 5.43 4.83 -24.61
C ALA A 330 6.93 4.65 -24.77
N GLU A 331 7.43 3.45 -24.47
CA GLU A 331 8.87 3.14 -24.38
C GLU A 331 9.59 4.08 -23.39
N ASN A 332 10.40 4.99 -23.90
CA ASN A 332 11.15 5.99 -23.16
C ASN A 332 10.74 7.44 -23.52
N GLU A 333 9.62 7.61 -24.22
CA GLU A 333 9.13 8.92 -24.68
C GLU A 333 7.71 9.19 -24.18
N MET A 334 7.34 10.47 -24.12
CA MET A 334 5.98 10.90 -23.82
C MET A 334 5.36 11.75 -24.93
N MET A 335 4.04 11.79 -24.97
CA MET A 335 3.23 12.54 -25.94
C MET A 335 1.95 13.06 -25.28
N LEU A 336 1.46 14.18 -25.80
CA LEU A 336 0.14 14.72 -25.48
C LEU A 336 -0.76 14.65 -26.72
N ILE A 337 -1.92 14.02 -26.56
CA ILE A 337 -3.00 14.02 -27.55
C ILE A 337 -4.26 14.64 -26.94
N ASP A 338 -5.13 15.19 -27.78
CA ASP A 338 -6.42 15.70 -27.34
C ASP A 338 -7.46 14.57 -27.16
N LYS A 339 -8.66 14.95 -26.72
CA LYS A 339 -9.82 14.07 -26.58
C LYS A 339 -10.24 13.33 -27.85
N ASP A 340 -9.89 13.87 -29.02
CA ASP A 340 -10.25 13.34 -30.34
C ASP A 340 -9.11 12.45 -30.92
N GLY A 341 -8.09 12.16 -30.10
CA GLY A 341 -6.96 11.31 -30.45
C GLY A 341 -5.93 12.00 -31.34
N GLN A 342 -6.00 13.32 -31.51
CA GLN A 342 -5.08 14.09 -32.33
C GLN A 342 -3.87 14.55 -31.52
N LYS A 343 -2.69 14.54 -32.14
CA LYS A 343 -1.46 15.02 -31.50
C LYS A 343 -1.55 16.52 -31.22
N LYS A 344 -1.30 16.90 -29.97
CA LYS A 344 -1.10 18.31 -29.59
C LYS A 344 0.37 18.70 -29.67
N TRP A 345 1.27 17.79 -29.32
CA TRP A 345 2.70 18.01 -29.50
C TRP A 345 3.15 17.51 -30.87
N LYS A 346 4.08 18.25 -31.48
CA LYS A 346 4.58 17.94 -32.83
C LYS A 346 5.34 16.61 -32.91
N SER A 347 6.05 16.26 -31.83
CA SER A 347 6.87 15.07 -31.73
C SER A 347 6.79 14.49 -30.32
N PHE A 348 7.16 13.21 -30.21
CA PHE A 348 7.40 12.59 -28.91
C PHE A 348 8.57 13.29 -28.22
N ILE A 349 8.52 13.30 -26.89
CA ILE A 349 9.55 13.88 -26.05
C ILE A 349 10.22 12.77 -25.27
N GLU A 350 11.51 12.55 -25.50
CA GLU A 350 12.30 11.58 -24.75
C GLU A 350 12.44 11.97 -23.26
N ILE A 351 12.06 11.04 -22.38
CA ILE A 351 12.02 11.19 -20.93
C ILE A 351 12.81 10.15 -20.15
N SER A 352 13.43 9.17 -20.80
CA SER A 352 14.36 8.24 -20.14
C SER A 352 15.39 7.65 -21.11
N ASP A 353 16.51 7.15 -20.57
CA ASP A 353 17.52 6.43 -21.35
C ASP A 353 17.06 4.99 -21.70
N ASP A 354 16.31 4.34 -20.79
CA ASP A 354 15.82 2.97 -20.99
C ASP A 354 14.28 2.94 -21.04
N LYS A 355 13.75 2.06 -21.90
CA LYS A 355 12.32 1.77 -22.02
C LYS A 355 11.77 0.97 -20.83
N GLU A 356 12.58 0.52 -19.88
CA GLU A 356 12.16 -0.12 -18.64
C GLU A 356 12.31 0.83 -17.43
N ASP A 357 12.81 2.06 -17.64
CA ASP A 357 12.99 3.02 -16.55
C ASP A 357 11.67 3.34 -15.85
N ALA A 358 11.76 3.36 -14.52
CA ALA A 358 10.65 3.70 -13.65
C ALA A 358 10.25 5.18 -13.84
N ILE A 359 8.94 5.44 -13.78
CA ILE A 359 8.37 6.79 -13.78
C ILE A 359 8.04 7.15 -12.32
N ASN A 360 8.92 7.91 -11.67
CA ASN A 360 8.78 8.30 -10.27
C ASN A 360 7.75 9.41 -10.10
N TYR A 361 7.69 10.34 -11.06
CA TYR A 361 6.66 11.38 -11.12
C TYR A 361 6.32 11.73 -12.58
N LEU A 362 5.04 11.95 -12.85
CA LEU A 362 4.55 12.52 -14.10
C LEU A 362 3.24 13.25 -13.83
N GLY A 363 3.20 14.56 -14.06
CA GLY A 363 2.02 15.35 -13.77
C GLY A 363 2.13 16.79 -14.27
N LYS A 364 0.99 17.46 -14.37
CA LYS A 364 0.91 18.88 -14.70
C LYS A 364 1.14 19.73 -13.44
N VAL A 365 1.96 20.75 -13.58
CA VAL A 365 2.28 21.77 -12.57
C VAL A 365 2.19 23.11 -13.29
N ASP A 366 1.24 23.95 -12.89
CA ASP A 366 0.84 25.16 -13.64
C ASP A 366 0.55 24.86 -15.12
N ASP A 367 1.25 25.52 -16.05
CA ASP A 367 1.16 25.32 -17.49
C ASP A 367 2.29 24.42 -18.04
N LYS A 368 2.96 23.67 -17.15
CA LYS A 368 4.05 22.75 -17.46
C LYS A 368 3.68 21.31 -17.08
N VAL A 369 4.38 20.35 -17.68
CA VAL A 369 4.37 18.94 -17.26
C VAL A 369 5.74 18.62 -16.71
N LEU A 370 5.81 18.24 -15.44
CA LEU A 370 7.01 17.72 -14.79
C LEU A 370 7.06 16.21 -15.00
N TYR A 371 8.23 15.71 -15.40
CA TYR A 371 8.55 14.28 -15.33
C TYR A 371 9.84 14.07 -14.54
N LEU A 372 9.80 13.02 -13.70
CA LEU A 372 10.96 12.46 -13.01
C LEU A 372 10.95 10.95 -13.29
N THR A 373 11.89 10.49 -14.12
CA THR A 373 12.16 9.07 -14.36
C THR A 373 13.44 8.67 -13.64
N ALA A 374 13.72 7.36 -13.57
CA ALA A 374 14.95 6.85 -12.97
C ALA A 374 16.24 7.49 -13.54
N THR A 375 16.20 7.99 -14.78
CA THR A 375 17.36 8.56 -15.49
C THR A 375 17.22 10.04 -15.79
N TYR A 376 16.01 10.60 -15.96
CA TYR A 376 15.83 12.00 -16.36
C TYR A 376 14.82 12.79 -15.56
N GLY A 377 15.15 14.06 -15.33
CA GLY A 377 14.23 15.10 -14.86
C GLY A 377 14.15 16.26 -15.84
N ASN A 378 12.93 16.72 -16.14
CA ASN A 378 12.68 17.98 -16.85
C ASN A 378 11.24 18.44 -16.69
N MET A 379 10.98 19.66 -17.15
CA MET A 379 9.63 20.15 -17.39
C MET A 379 9.43 20.38 -18.88
N VAL A 380 8.21 20.20 -19.38
CA VAL A 380 7.83 20.59 -20.74
C VAL A 380 6.65 21.55 -20.70
N ASP A 381 6.61 22.48 -21.64
CA ASP A 381 5.44 23.30 -21.88
C ASP A 381 4.24 22.43 -22.26
N TYR A 382 3.15 22.53 -21.52
CA TYR A 382 1.98 21.65 -21.71
C TYR A 382 1.36 21.83 -23.10
N LYS A 383 1.39 23.05 -23.66
CA LYS A 383 0.76 23.33 -24.97
C LYS A 383 1.61 22.83 -26.13
N THR A 384 2.93 22.99 -26.03
CA THR A 384 3.84 22.80 -27.18
C THR A 384 4.71 21.55 -27.09
N GLY A 385 4.88 20.97 -25.90
CA GLY A 385 5.80 19.86 -25.62
C GLY A 385 7.27 20.29 -25.58
N LYS A 386 7.55 21.59 -25.70
CA LYS A 386 8.92 22.10 -25.67
C LYS A 386 9.50 21.94 -24.27
N LYS A 387 10.65 21.26 -24.15
CA LYS A 387 11.41 21.19 -22.90
C LYS A 387 11.72 22.59 -22.40
N LEU A 388 11.47 22.80 -21.11
CA LEU A 388 11.77 24.04 -20.41
C LEU A 388 13.29 24.25 -20.41
N TRP A 389 14.04 23.20 -20.05
CA TRP A 389 15.50 23.23 -20.04
C TRP A 389 16.10 22.65 -21.32
N ARG A 390 17.28 23.16 -21.68
CA ARG A 390 18.07 22.57 -22.76
C ARG A 390 18.65 21.22 -22.31
N GLY A 391 18.05 20.15 -22.78
CA GLY A 391 18.40 18.78 -22.37
C GLY A 391 17.81 18.41 -21.01
N ASN A 392 17.98 17.15 -20.61
CA ASN A 392 17.47 16.61 -19.35
C ASN A 392 18.49 16.78 -18.22
N LEU A 393 18.02 16.94 -16.99
CA LEU A 393 18.85 16.65 -15.83
C LEU A 393 19.01 15.13 -15.74
N LYS A 394 20.26 14.65 -15.68
CA LYS A 394 20.57 13.22 -15.60
C LYS A 394 20.59 12.77 -14.15
N PHE A 395 19.99 11.63 -13.89
CA PHE A 395 20.01 10.91 -12.61
C PHE A 395 20.79 9.61 -12.74
N ASN A 396 21.31 9.13 -11.62
CA ASN A 396 21.93 7.82 -11.49
C ASN A 396 20.84 6.78 -11.14
N PRO A 397 20.46 5.89 -12.07
CA PRO A 397 19.38 4.92 -11.85
C PRO A 397 19.74 3.84 -10.81
N LYS A 398 21.01 3.77 -10.39
CA LYS A 398 21.46 2.86 -9.31
C LYS A 398 21.30 3.45 -7.91
N ARG A 399 20.77 4.67 -7.81
CA ARG A 399 20.53 5.40 -6.55
C ARG A 399 19.04 5.73 -6.40
N PRO A 400 18.55 5.89 -5.16
CA PRO A 400 17.17 6.35 -4.94
C PRO A 400 16.93 7.69 -5.60
N LEU A 401 15.73 7.86 -6.15
CA LEU A 401 15.22 9.14 -6.64
C LEU A 401 14.02 9.51 -5.79
N LEU A 402 14.25 10.42 -4.84
CA LEU A 402 13.28 10.86 -3.85
C LEU A 402 12.79 12.26 -4.22
N ASN A 403 11.51 12.54 -4.00
CA ASN A 403 10.94 13.86 -4.27
C ASN A 403 9.86 14.23 -3.26
N VAL A 404 9.75 15.53 -2.98
CA VAL A 404 8.67 16.14 -2.19
C VAL A 404 8.27 17.47 -2.82
N PHE A 405 6.97 17.80 -2.78
CA PHE A 405 6.47 19.08 -3.27
C PHE A 405 6.41 20.10 -2.14
N ASP A 406 7.02 21.26 -2.36
CA ASP A 406 7.00 22.44 -1.52
C ASP A 406 5.95 23.41 -2.07
N GLU A 407 4.74 23.30 -1.53
CA GLU A 407 3.57 24.10 -1.94
C GLU A 407 3.79 25.60 -1.74
N GLU A 408 4.48 26.00 -0.66
CA GLU A 408 4.74 27.40 -0.32
C GLU A 408 5.53 28.10 -1.43
N ASN A 409 6.51 27.38 -2.01
CA ASN A 409 7.39 27.91 -3.05
C ASN A 409 7.07 27.37 -4.45
N ASN A 410 5.98 26.62 -4.59
CA ASN A 410 5.56 25.95 -5.83
C ASN A 410 6.73 25.25 -6.56
N GLN A 411 7.44 24.39 -5.83
CA GLN A 411 8.63 23.70 -6.35
C GLN A 411 8.72 22.26 -5.85
N PHE A 412 9.36 21.40 -6.65
CA PHE A 412 9.76 20.07 -6.21
C PHE A 412 11.19 20.11 -5.69
N LEU A 413 11.42 19.48 -4.53
CA LEU A 413 12.75 19.17 -4.03
C LEU A 413 13.05 17.73 -4.40
N VAL A 414 14.15 17.51 -5.13
CA VAL A 414 14.51 16.21 -5.71
C VAL A 414 15.90 15.81 -5.25
N TYR A 415 16.03 14.57 -4.77
CA TYR A 415 17.29 13.97 -4.34
C TYR A 415 17.68 12.81 -5.25
N ASN A 416 18.94 12.77 -5.72
CA ASN A 416 19.55 11.62 -6.37
C ASN A 416 21.08 11.75 -6.39
N ASP A 417 21.80 10.63 -6.19
CA ASP A 417 23.28 10.56 -6.26
C ASP A 417 23.97 11.66 -5.43
N GLU A 418 23.59 11.76 -4.16
CA GLU A 418 24.10 12.76 -3.22
C GLU A 418 23.80 14.23 -3.57
N GLU A 419 22.99 14.52 -4.58
CA GLU A 419 22.66 15.88 -5.01
C GLU A 419 21.18 16.22 -4.74
N LEU A 420 20.94 17.46 -4.34
CA LEU A 420 19.61 18.03 -4.12
C LEU A 420 19.34 19.16 -5.11
N PHE A 421 18.16 19.11 -5.73
CA PHE A 421 17.74 20.05 -6.76
C PHE A 421 16.41 20.72 -6.41
N LYS A 422 16.21 21.94 -6.94
CA LYS A 422 14.94 22.68 -6.89
C LYS A 422 14.35 22.76 -8.29
N PHE A 423 13.15 22.24 -8.44
CA PHE A 423 12.44 22.13 -9.70
C PHE A 423 11.19 23.01 -9.64
N ASN A 424 11.18 24.15 -10.34
CA ASN A 424 10.01 25.02 -10.41
C ASN A 424 9.74 25.45 -11.86
N THR A 425 8.52 25.95 -12.11
CA THR A 425 8.02 26.27 -13.45
C THR A 425 8.62 27.55 -14.06
N THR A 426 9.37 28.33 -13.27
CA THR A 426 9.93 29.64 -13.65
C THR A 426 11.39 29.59 -14.09
N VAL A 427 12.14 28.57 -13.68
CA VAL A 427 13.57 28.40 -13.99
C VAL A 427 13.73 27.85 -15.41
N LYS A 428 14.30 28.68 -16.30
CA LYS A 428 14.42 28.38 -17.75
C LYS A 428 15.65 27.55 -18.11
N ASP A 429 16.68 27.53 -17.26
CA ASP A 429 17.87 26.71 -17.46
C ASP A 429 17.83 25.46 -16.59
N LYS A 430 18.62 24.44 -16.96
CA LYS A 430 18.74 23.22 -16.16
C LYS A 430 19.19 23.61 -14.74
N PRO A 431 18.50 23.18 -13.68
CA PRO A 431 18.88 23.55 -12.32
C PRO A 431 20.22 22.92 -11.96
N ASP A 432 21.10 23.72 -11.37
CA ASP A 432 22.25 23.19 -10.65
C ASP A 432 21.79 22.60 -9.31
N ALA A 433 22.54 21.64 -8.79
CA ALA A 433 22.32 21.15 -7.44
C ALA A 433 22.53 22.30 -6.46
N PHE A 434 21.53 22.58 -5.61
CA PHE A 434 21.68 23.59 -4.56
C PHE A 434 22.43 23.03 -3.35
N ALA A 435 22.56 21.70 -3.26
CA ALA A 435 23.34 21.02 -2.25
C ALA A 435 23.95 19.73 -2.80
N LYS A 436 25.15 19.41 -2.29
CA LYS A 436 25.76 18.09 -2.39
C LYS A 436 26.00 17.55 -0.99
N VAL A 437 25.53 16.35 -0.71
CA VAL A 437 25.45 15.78 0.63
C VAL A 437 26.05 14.39 0.69
N ASN A 438 26.89 14.13 1.70
CA ASN A 438 27.64 12.88 1.79
C ASN A 438 26.87 11.81 2.58
N ILE A 439 25.97 11.09 1.90
CA ILE A 439 25.12 10.05 2.51
C ILE A 439 25.86 8.70 2.48
N LYS A 440 26.04 8.07 3.64
CA LYS A 440 26.89 6.87 3.78
C LYS A 440 26.22 5.58 3.29
N LYS A 441 24.92 5.45 3.49
CA LYS A 441 24.09 4.29 3.16
C LYS A 441 23.03 4.67 2.14
N GLU A 442 23.42 5.48 1.15
CA GLU A 442 22.51 6.10 0.18
C GLU A 442 21.53 5.13 -0.48
N LYS A 443 21.98 3.92 -0.85
CA LYS A 443 21.12 2.91 -1.50
C LYS A 443 19.94 2.45 -0.64
N GLU A 444 20.01 2.68 0.67
CA GLU A 444 18.99 2.32 1.64
C GLU A 444 18.02 3.47 1.94
N LEU A 445 18.30 4.70 1.46
CA LEU A 445 17.37 5.82 1.63
C LEU A 445 16.04 5.50 0.96
N ASN A 446 14.94 5.83 1.65
CA ASN A 446 13.59 5.55 1.19
C ASN A 446 12.61 6.70 1.44
N SER A 447 13.05 7.79 2.08
CA SER A 447 12.19 8.92 2.38
C SER A 447 12.87 10.28 2.29
N ILE A 448 12.09 11.28 1.88
CA ILE A 448 12.40 12.71 1.92
C ILE A 448 11.20 13.45 2.51
N GLU A 449 11.43 14.23 3.56
CA GLU A 449 10.39 14.99 4.26
C GLU A 449 10.70 16.49 4.24
N LEU A 450 9.67 17.31 3.97
CA LEU A 450 9.78 18.76 3.97
C LEU A 450 9.52 19.35 5.37
N PHE A 451 10.39 20.27 5.79
CA PHE A 451 10.30 21.10 6.98
C PHE A 451 10.42 22.59 6.62
N THR A 452 10.06 23.49 7.53
CA THR A 452 10.11 24.94 7.28
C THR A 452 11.52 25.43 6.93
N TRP A 453 12.54 24.80 7.50
CA TRP A 453 13.96 25.11 7.27
C TRP A 453 14.58 24.37 6.07
N GLY A 454 13.95 23.35 5.50
CA GLY A 454 14.57 22.50 4.47
C GLY A 454 14.00 21.09 4.36
N VAL A 455 14.84 20.08 4.18
CA VAL A 455 14.44 18.68 4.04
C VAL A 455 15.18 17.75 4.99
N ALA A 456 14.50 16.69 5.44
CA ALA A 456 15.13 15.52 6.03
C ALA A 456 15.16 14.38 5.02
N LEU A 457 16.32 13.74 4.86
CA LEU A 457 16.50 12.49 4.13
C LEU A 457 16.61 11.37 5.15
N SER A 458 15.88 10.27 4.94
CA SER A 458 15.92 9.16 5.89
C SER A 458 15.85 7.78 5.23
N GLY A 459 16.47 6.82 5.91
CA GLY A 459 16.45 5.39 5.61
C GLY A 459 16.56 4.55 6.90
N PRO A 460 16.69 3.22 6.77
CA PRO A 460 16.74 2.31 7.93
C PRO A 460 17.91 2.53 8.88
N THR A 461 18.96 3.23 8.47
CA THR A 461 20.23 3.38 9.21
C THR A 461 20.76 4.81 9.23
N GLU A 462 20.08 5.76 8.61
CA GLU A 462 20.63 7.09 8.36
C GLU A 462 19.53 8.15 8.32
N VAL A 463 19.79 9.31 8.94
CA VAL A 463 18.92 10.50 8.90
C VAL A 463 19.80 11.73 8.72
N MET A 464 19.48 12.57 7.74
CA MET A 464 20.21 13.81 7.48
C MET A 464 19.25 14.98 7.26
N GLY A 465 19.50 16.11 7.91
CA GLY A 465 18.78 17.36 7.67
C GLY A 465 19.60 18.31 6.80
N VAL A 466 18.97 18.85 5.76
CA VAL A 466 19.60 19.79 4.82
C VAL A 466 18.72 21.03 4.67
N SER A 467 19.27 22.20 4.98
CA SER A 467 18.57 23.48 4.84
C SER A 467 18.18 23.82 3.40
N LYS A 468 17.28 24.79 3.23
CA LYS A 468 16.90 25.35 1.92
C LYS A 468 18.12 25.92 1.15
N GLU A 469 19.20 26.31 1.83
CA GLU A 469 20.45 26.80 1.24
C GLU A 469 21.48 25.69 0.99
N GLY A 470 21.15 24.43 1.29
CA GLY A 470 22.01 23.27 1.04
C GLY A 470 23.05 22.99 2.14
N LYS A 471 23.01 23.72 3.25
CA LYS A 471 23.83 23.41 4.43
C LYS A 471 23.25 22.19 5.16
N VAL A 472 24.10 21.19 5.40
CA VAL A 472 23.79 20.06 6.29
C VAL A 472 23.65 20.58 7.73
N LEU A 473 22.47 20.43 8.31
CA LEU A 473 22.15 20.86 9.67
C LEU A 473 22.53 19.80 10.69
N TYR A 474 22.26 18.53 10.37
CA TYR A 474 22.64 17.38 11.17
C TYR A 474 22.79 16.14 10.29
N HIS A 475 23.53 15.16 10.78
CA HIS A 475 23.72 13.87 10.11
C HIS A 475 23.90 12.77 11.15
N LYS A 476 22.98 11.80 11.17
CA LYS A 476 22.96 10.66 12.09
C LYS A 476 23.07 9.37 11.29
N ILE A 477 24.05 8.55 11.62
CA ILE A 477 24.32 7.27 10.98
C ILE A 477 24.38 6.20 12.06
N TYR A 478 23.78 5.06 11.79
CA TYR A 478 23.66 3.96 12.72
C TYR A 478 24.17 2.67 12.09
N THR A 479 24.87 1.86 12.89
CA THR A 479 25.25 0.50 12.49
C THR A 479 24.13 -0.45 12.88
N GLN A 480 23.68 -1.34 11.98
CA GLN A 480 22.69 -2.34 12.34
C GLN A 480 23.29 -3.47 13.20
N PRO A 481 22.50 -4.10 14.08
CA PRO A 481 22.94 -5.32 14.73
C PRO A 481 23.21 -6.44 13.73
N GLY A 482 24.41 -7.05 13.81
CA GLY A 482 24.77 -8.18 12.95
C GLY A 482 25.32 -7.80 11.57
N ASP A 483 25.65 -6.53 11.32
CA ASP A 483 26.16 -5.98 10.05
C ASP A 483 27.59 -6.46 9.66
N GLY A 484 27.96 -7.68 10.03
CA GLY A 484 29.25 -8.35 9.76
C GLY A 484 29.46 -8.77 8.30
N GLY A 485 29.09 -7.91 7.34
CA GLY A 485 29.45 -8.05 5.93
C GLY A 485 28.62 -9.04 5.09
N ARG A 486 27.53 -9.60 5.61
CA ARG A 486 26.57 -10.40 4.82
C ARG A 486 25.19 -9.73 4.81
N ALA A 487 24.49 -9.84 3.69
CA ALA A 487 23.22 -9.20 3.32
C ALA A 487 22.03 -9.51 4.24
N TRP A 488 22.14 -9.21 5.53
CA TRP A 488 21.11 -9.42 6.56
C TRP A 488 20.24 -8.18 6.79
N GLY A 489 20.68 -7.00 6.35
CA GLY A 489 20.00 -5.72 6.65
C GLY A 489 18.57 -5.58 6.09
N GLN A 490 18.26 -6.19 4.94
CA GLN A 490 16.90 -6.17 4.39
C GLN A 490 15.91 -7.03 5.18
N ALA A 491 16.35 -8.19 5.70
CA ALA A 491 15.49 -9.10 6.45
C ALA A 491 15.18 -8.61 7.89
N LEU A 492 16.11 -7.86 8.51
CA LEU A 492 15.95 -7.33 9.87
C LEU A 492 15.05 -6.09 9.92
N ALA A 493 15.13 -5.22 8.91
CA ALA A 493 14.25 -4.05 8.79
C ALA A 493 12.78 -4.41 8.50
N THR A 494 12.52 -5.63 8.00
CA THR A 494 11.16 -6.10 7.69
C THR A 494 10.37 -6.56 8.93
N ALA A 495 11.04 -6.81 10.07
CA ALA A 495 10.42 -7.38 11.27
C ALA A 495 9.84 -6.33 12.25
N GLY A 496 10.04 -5.02 12.03
CA GLY A 496 9.74 -3.98 13.01
C GLY A 496 8.80 -2.89 12.52
N SER A 497 7.51 -2.99 12.87
CA SER A 497 6.42 -2.01 12.68
C SER A 497 6.12 -1.53 11.25
N ILE A 498 5.00 -2.00 10.70
CA ILE A 498 4.32 -1.41 9.52
C ILE A 498 3.15 -0.60 10.07
N GLY A 499 3.42 0.42 10.88
CA GLY A 499 2.40 1.39 11.29
C GLY A 499 2.17 2.37 10.13
N LEU A 500 1.24 2.06 9.22
CA LEU A 500 0.56 2.84 8.16
C LEU A 500 1.22 4.04 7.40
N GLY A 501 2.42 4.52 7.71
CA GLY A 501 2.99 5.76 7.15
C GLY A 501 4.25 5.62 6.30
N VAL A 502 5.00 4.52 6.40
CA VAL A 502 6.38 4.45 5.80
C VAL A 502 6.49 3.51 4.59
N SER A 503 5.43 2.79 4.21
CA SER A 503 5.44 1.88 3.05
C SER A 503 5.02 2.53 1.72
N ALA A 504 4.94 3.86 1.67
CA ALA A 504 4.59 4.62 0.46
C ALA A 504 5.61 4.43 -0.67
N GLY A 505 6.90 4.20 -0.36
CA GLY A 505 7.97 4.11 -1.36
C GLY A 505 8.25 2.71 -1.94
N TYR A 506 7.94 1.61 -1.24
CA TYR A 506 8.57 0.31 -1.57
C TYR A 506 7.79 -0.62 -2.51
N ASN A 507 6.46 -0.51 -2.64
CA ASN A 507 5.71 -1.34 -3.62
C ASN A 507 5.22 -0.55 -4.83
N ALA A 508 6.05 0.33 -5.39
CA ALA A 508 5.83 0.84 -6.76
C ALA A 508 6.42 -0.12 -7.82
N ALA A 509 7.20 -1.12 -7.41
CA ALA A 509 7.94 -2.04 -8.29
C ALA A 509 7.45 -3.49 -8.27
N VAL A 510 6.23 -3.76 -7.81
CA VAL A 510 5.61 -5.09 -7.90
C VAL A 510 4.41 -4.98 -8.84
N GLY A 511 4.50 -5.68 -9.98
CA GLY A 511 3.58 -5.76 -11.13
C GLY A 511 2.27 -4.98 -11.03
N SER A 512 2.05 -4.08 -11.98
CA SER A 512 0.80 -3.35 -12.20
C SER A 512 -0.42 -4.26 -12.12
N GLU A 513 -1.05 -4.31 -10.94
CA GLU A 513 -2.42 -4.81 -10.82
C GLU A 513 -3.32 -3.90 -11.66
N TRP A 514 -4.23 -4.51 -12.42
CA TRP A 514 -4.99 -3.83 -13.47
C TRP A 514 -5.99 -2.87 -12.86
N ARG A 515 -6.00 -1.62 -13.34
CA ARG A 515 -6.90 -0.57 -12.86
C ARG A 515 -7.90 -0.17 -13.94
N MET A 516 -9.18 -0.14 -13.58
CA MET A 516 -10.17 0.67 -14.29
C MET A 516 -10.45 1.92 -13.47
N VAL A 517 -10.32 3.08 -14.11
CA VAL A 517 -10.64 4.39 -13.55
C VAL A 517 -12.01 4.82 -14.08
N TYR A 518 -12.83 5.42 -13.23
CA TYR A 518 -14.13 5.98 -13.60
C TYR A 518 -13.98 7.48 -13.82
N ILE A 519 -14.48 7.98 -14.95
CA ILE A 519 -14.38 9.38 -15.34
C ILE A 519 -15.79 9.97 -15.46
N ASP A 520 -16.00 11.13 -14.86
CA ASP A 520 -17.19 11.95 -15.11
C ASP A 520 -17.11 12.50 -16.55
N PRO A 521 -18.01 12.08 -17.46
CA PRO A 521 -17.94 12.51 -18.86
C PRO A 521 -18.19 14.01 -19.05
N ALA A 522 -18.86 14.68 -18.09
CA ALA A 522 -19.15 16.10 -18.17
C ALA A 522 -17.93 16.97 -17.82
N THR A 523 -17.11 16.52 -16.87
CA THR A 523 -15.96 17.29 -16.36
C THR A 523 -14.60 16.73 -16.80
N GLY A 524 -14.55 15.48 -17.27
CA GLY A 524 -13.32 14.75 -17.58
C GLY A 524 -12.50 14.39 -16.35
N GLN A 525 -13.05 14.56 -15.13
CA GLN A 525 -12.34 14.29 -13.88
C GLN A 525 -12.56 12.85 -13.40
N GLU A 526 -11.52 12.29 -12.78
CA GLU A 526 -11.60 10.99 -12.10
C GLU A 526 -12.59 11.05 -10.92
N THR A 527 -13.60 10.18 -10.95
CA THR A 527 -14.59 10.01 -9.88
C THR A 527 -14.27 8.81 -8.98
N GLY A 528 -13.45 7.87 -9.46
CA GLY A 528 -12.99 6.73 -8.67
C GLY A 528 -12.20 5.69 -9.48
N SER A 529 -11.94 4.53 -8.88
CA SER A 529 -11.35 3.37 -9.59
C SER A 529 -11.71 2.03 -8.94
N SER A 530 -11.57 0.93 -9.71
CA SER A 530 -11.85 -0.47 -9.32
C SER A 530 -10.71 -1.17 -8.56
N VAL A 531 -9.56 -0.53 -8.34
CA VAL A 531 -8.44 -1.18 -7.61
C VAL A 531 -8.66 -1.16 -6.11
N ILE A 532 -8.67 -2.35 -5.50
CA ILE A 532 -8.41 -2.57 -4.07
C ILE A 532 -6.92 -2.93 -3.94
N LYS A 533 -6.05 -1.90 -3.99
CA LYS A 533 -4.67 -1.83 -3.44
C LYS A 533 -3.93 -0.59 -3.98
N LYS A 534 -3.56 0.28 -3.03
CA LYS A 534 -2.65 1.44 -3.11
C LYS A 534 -3.18 2.75 -3.71
N GLN A 535 -3.65 3.59 -2.80
CA GLN A 535 -2.94 4.82 -2.38
C GLN A 535 -3.36 5.06 -0.92
N ASN A 536 -2.46 4.91 0.06
CA ASN A 536 -2.82 4.91 1.49
C ASN A 536 -3.74 6.09 1.87
N ASP A 537 -3.50 7.30 1.36
CA ASP A 537 -4.33 8.45 1.72
C ASP A 537 -5.71 8.45 1.05
N LYS A 538 -5.81 8.14 -0.25
CA LYS A 538 -7.11 8.12 -0.94
C LYS A 538 -7.94 6.90 -0.56
N GLN A 539 -7.30 5.75 -0.32
CA GLN A 539 -7.93 4.51 0.09
C GLN A 539 -8.44 4.60 1.53
N LEU A 540 -7.64 5.13 2.46
CA LEU A 540 -8.07 5.34 3.84
C LEU A 540 -9.17 6.40 3.91
N ASN A 541 -9.08 7.49 3.15
CA ASN A 541 -10.15 8.49 3.08
C ASN A 541 -11.42 7.94 2.42
N ARG A 542 -11.31 7.09 1.39
CA ARG A 542 -12.46 6.43 0.76
C ARG A 542 -13.07 5.37 1.67
N ALA A 543 -12.25 4.55 2.33
CA ALA A 543 -12.71 3.59 3.33
C ALA A 543 -13.38 4.30 4.50
N ALA A 544 -12.83 5.43 5.00
CA ALA A 544 -13.48 6.25 6.02
C ALA A 544 -14.81 6.85 5.55
N LYS A 545 -14.89 7.34 4.30
CA LYS A 545 -16.14 7.84 3.70
C LYS A 545 -17.18 6.73 3.49
N GLN A 546 -16.75 5.53 3.09
CA GLN A 546 -17.63 4.36 2.91
C GLN A 546 -18.07 3.79 4.26
N ALA A 547 -17.16 3.74 5.25
CA ALA A 547 -17.43 3.38 6.63
C ALA A 547 -18.44 4.33 7.31
N ALA A 548 -18.46 5.61 6.93
CA ALA A 548 -19.47 6.55 7.41
C ALA A 548 -20.92 6.18 6.99
N GLY A 549 -21.09 5.31 5.98
CA GLY A 549 -22.40 4.77 5.59
C GLY A 549 -22.96 3.71 6.54
N SER A 550 -22.12 3.10 7.38
CA SER A 550 -22.54 2.14 8.41
C SER A 550 -22.54 2.81 9.79
N ALA A 551 -23.65 2.70 10.52
CA ALA A 551 -23.78 3.28 11.86
C ALA A 551 -22.71 2.76 12.85
N MET A 552 -22.30 1.50 12.73
CA MET A 552 -21.27 0.89 13.58
C MET A 552 -19.85 1.36 13.20
N LEU A 553 -19.59 1.60 11.91
CA LEU A 553 -18.28 2.05 11.43
C LEU A 553 -18.12 3.58 11.44
N ALA A 554 -19.19 4.35 11.66
CA ALA A 554 -19.15 5.81 11.75
C ALA A 554 -18.36 6.35 12.96
N ASP A 555 -18.43 5.69 14.12
CA ASP A 555 -17.61 6.08 15.27
C ASP A 555 -16.16 5.59 15.13
N ALA A 556 -15.96 4.45 14.47
CA ALA A 556 -14.64 3.99 14.08
C ALA A 556 -13.98 4.98 13.08
N SER A 557 -14.74 5.55 12.13
CA SER A 557 -14.23 6.52 11.16
C SER A 557 -13.86 7.87 11.79
N LYS A 558 -14.59 8.35 12.81
CA LYS A 558 -14.18 9.54 13.58
C LYS A 558 -12.87 9.32 14.33
N ARG A 559 -12.73 8.20 15.04
CA ARG A 559 -11.48 7.82 15.73
C ARG A 559 -10.34 7.66 14.73
N PHE A 560 -10.64 7.09 13.56
CA PHE A 560 -9.70 7.00 12.47
C PHE A 560 -9.20 8.36 12.03
N SER A 561 -10.07 9.34 11.75
CA SER A 561 -9.63 10.68 11.33
C SER A 561 -8.71 11.32 12.37
N GLN A 562 -9.05 11.23 13.66
CA GLN A 562 -8.21 11.75 14.74
C GLN A 562 -6.83 11.08 14.79
N ARG A 563 -6.80 9.74 14.70
CA ARG A 563 -5.54 8.98 14.70
C ARG A 563 -4.78 9.14 13.39
N PHE A 564 -5.45 9.33 12.27
CA PHE A 564 -4.85 9.54 10.95
C PHE A 564 -4.10 10.87 10.87
N ASP A 565 -4.67 11.94 11.42
CA ASP A 565 -3.97 13.22 11.57
C ASP A 565 -2.73 13.08 12.48
N ALA A 566 -2.86 12.32 13.57
CA ALA A 566 -1.72 12.00 14.44
C ALA A 566 -0.69 11.07 13.75
N MET A 567 -1.11 10.16 12.89
CA MET A 567 -0.23 9.30 12.08
C MET A 567 0.45 10.10 10.97
N ARG A 568 -0.14 11.17 10.44
CA ARG A 568 0.55 12.10 9.53
C ARG A 568 1.72 12.81 10.22
N GLN A 569 1.68 12.96 11.55
CA GLN A 569 2.81 13.41 12.35
C GLN A 569 3.92 12.35 12.49
N SER A 570 3.74 11.10 11.99
CA SER A 570 4.84 10.12 11.84
C SER A 570 5.98 10.61 10.93
N ARG A 571 5.71 11.63 10.11
CA ARG A 571 6.72 12.37 9.35
C ARG A 571 7.87 12.84 10.23
N ASP A 572 7.59 13.19 11.48
CA ASP A 572 8.52 13.91 12.34
C ASP A 572 9.58 13.03 13.01
N PHE A 573 9.43 11.69 12.96
CA PHE A 573 10.35 10.76 13.64
C PHE A 573 10.82 9.62 12.75
N SER A 574 12.08 9.21 12.93
CA SER A 574 12.64 7.95 12.45
C SER A 574 12.83 6.98 13.62
N TYR A 575 12.43 5.73 13.46
CA TYR A 575 12.70 4.66 14.42
C TYR A 575 13.70 3.69 13.80
N ILE A 576 14.93 3.68 14.34
CA ILE A 576 16.08 3.00 13.73
C ILE A 576 16.56 1.88 14.64
N PHE A 577 16.50 0.64 14.15
CA PHE A 577 17.06 -0.51 14.86
C PHE A 577 18.57 -0.56 14.63
N ALA A 578 19.32 -0.24 15.68
CA ALA A 578 20.76 -0.02 15.66
C ALA A 578 21.48 -0.84 16.71
N LYS A 579 22.80 -0.90 16.56
CA LYS A 579 23.73 -1.30 17.59
C LYS A 579 24.26 -0.02 18.24
N ASP A 580 24.08 0.11 19.55
CA ASP A 580 24.64 1.20 20.32
C ASP A 580 26.17 1.10 20.33
N GLU A 581 26.86 2.18 19.99
CA GLU A 581 28.32 2.16 19.88
C GLU A 581 29.00 2.06 21.25
N ALA A 582 28.44 2.69 22.29
CA ALA A 582 29.04 2.73 23.61
C ALA A 582 28.92 1.39 24.34
N THR A 583 27.75 0.75 24.28
CA THR A 583 27.49 -0.49 25.01
C THR A 583 27.47 -1.74 24.14
N GLN A 584 27.52 -1.59 22.81
CA GLN A 584 27.41 -2.66 21.83
C GLN A 584 26.05 -3.40 21.86
N GLN A 585 25.07 -2.90 22.62
CA GLN A 585 23.74 -3.49 22.73
C GLN A 585 22.84 -3.10 21.55
N LYS A 586 21.80 -3.90 21.34
CA LYS A 586 20.80 -3.71 20.29
C LYS A 586 19.75 -2.74 20.78
N VAL A 587 19.47 -1.68 20.03
CA VAL A 587 18.58 -0.61 20.46
C VAL A 587 17.65 -0.16 19.34
N LEU A 588 16.46 0.29 19.68
CA LEU A 588 15.63 1.11 18.81
C LEU A 588 15.86 2.58 19.16
N VAL A 589 16.39 3.35 18.22
CA VAL A 589 16.67 4.78 18.39
C VAL A 589 15.52 5.58 17.76
N LYS A 590 14.90 6.46 18.55
CA LYS A 590 13.92 7.42 18.05
C LYS A 590 14.63 8.74 17.75
N VAL A 591 14.68 9.12 16.48
CA VAL A 591 15.31 10.36 16.01
C VAL A 591 14.24 11.34 15.54
N ARG A 592 14.25 12.58 16.03
CA ARG A 592 13.41 13.66 15.48
C ARG A 592 14.02 14.15 14.18
N LYS A 593 13.25 14.11 13.08
CA LYS A 593 13.70 14.55 11.75
C LYS A 593 13.72 16.08 11.60
N ASP A 594 13.15 16.82 12.55
CA ASP A 594 13.20 18.29 12.51
C ASP A 594 14.62 18.83 12.83
N ASP A 595 15.39 18.13 13.68
CA ASP A 595 16.71 18.61 14.12
C ASP A 595 17.75 17.51 14.37
N GLY A 596 17.41 16.25 14.10
CA GLY A 596 18.30 15.10 14.29
C GLY A 596 18.51 14.69 15.74
N THR A 597 17.74 15.25 16.68
CA THR A 597 17.88 14.90 18.10
C THR A 597 17.45 13.45 18.33
N GLU A 598 18.32 12.65 18.95
CA GLU A 598 17.93 11.36 19.52
C GLU A 598 17.06 11.64 20.75
N LEU A 599 15.79 11.28 20.67
CA LEU A 599 14.85 11.49 21.77
C LEU A 599 14.83 10.29 22.70
N ASP A 600 14.94 9.08 22.14
CA ASP A 600 14.87 7.85 22.92
C ASP A 600 15.75 6.75 22.37
N LYS A 601 16.17 5.85 23.28
CA LYS A 601 16.98 4.68 22.97
C LYS A 601 16.49 3.50 23.82
N ILE A 602 15.79 2.59 23.15
CA ILE A 602 15.10 1.47 23.77
C ILE A 602 15.92 0.20 23.57
N LEU A 603 16.27 -0.50 24.66
CA LEU A 603 16.99 -1.77 24.58
C LEU A 603 16.10 -2.86 23.99
N PHE A 604 16.57 -3.51 22.92
CA PHE A 604 15.96 -4.70 22.33
C PHE A 604 16.85 -5.90 22.57
N GLU A 605 16.35 -6.91 23.25
CA GLU A 605 17.17 -8.05 23.66
C GLU A 605 17.25 -9.14 22.59
N ASN A 606 16.42 -9.05 21.54
CA ASN A 606 16.34 -10.02 20.46
C ASN A 606 16.96 -9.51 19.14
N MET A 607 17.53 -10.42 18.33
CA MET A 607 18.10 -10.06 17.02
C MET A 607 17.03 -9.72 15.98
N ARG A 608 15.82 -10.28 16.12
CA ARG A 608 14.66 -10.06 15.25
C ARG A 608 13.51 -9.55 16.12
N PRO A 609 13.55 -8.27 16.54
CA PRO A 609 12.52 -7.72 17.40
C PRO A 609 11.20 -7.65 16.64
N ILE A 610 10.10 -8.07 17.29
CA ILE A 610 8.74 -7.80 16.82
C ILE A 610 8.22 -6.65 17.68
N TYR A 611 7.93 -5.53 17.04
CA TYR A 611 7.41 -4.35 17.72
C TYR A 611 6.43 -3.58 16.83
N GLU A 612 5.56 -2.78 17.47
CA GLU A 612 4.72 -1.79 16.82
C GLU A 612 4.97 -0.41 17.42
N VAL A 613 4.92 0.61 16.56
CA VAL A 613 4.98 2.01 16.95
C VAL A 613 3.59 2.59 16.79
N ASP A 614 2.99 3.00 17.90
CA ASP A 614 1.78 3.82 17.86
C ASP A 614 2.19 5.26 17.63
N PHE A 615 2.04 5.77 16.41
CA PHE A 615 2.40 7.16 16.10
C PHE A 615 1.50 8.20 16.79
N ALA A 616 0.26 7.84 17.14
CA ALA A 616 -0.66 8.75 17.80
C ALA A 616 -0.28 8.97 19.27
N THR A 617 0.05 7.90 19.99
CA THR A 617 0.54 8.00 21.38
C THR A 617 2.05 8.12 21.46
N GLN A 618 2.76 7.95 20.35
CA GLN A 618 4.22 7.81 20.24
C GLN A 618 4.81 6.72 21.14
N SER A 619 4.01 5.69 21.46
CA SER A 619 4.43 4.55 22.27
C SER A 619 5.03 3.45 21.40
N VAL A 620 5.99 2.70 21.95
CA VAL A 620 6.54 1.49 21.32
C VAL A 620 6.10 0.27 22.14
N TYR A 621 5.58 -0.74 21.44
CA TYR A 621 5.18 -2.03 22.00
C TYR A 621 6.11 -3.09 21.47
N TYR A 622 6.85 -3.77 22.35
CA TYR A 622 7.90 -4.72 21.98
C TYR A 622 7.66 -6.09 22.63
N ILE A 623 7.73 -7.16 21.84
CA ILE A 623 7.69 -8.53 22.35
C ILE A 623 9.08 -8.95 22.81
N TYR A 624 9.18 -9.31 24.09
CA TYR A 624 10.30 -10.04 24.64
C TYR A 624 9.83 -11.29 25.37
N GLU A 625 10.03 -12.47 24.77
CA GLU A 625 9.56 -13.75 25.32
C GLU A 625 8.04 -13.76 25.60
N ASN A 626 7.65 -13.80 26.88
CA ASN A 626 6.26 -13.67 27.34
C ASN A 626 5.95 -12.27 27.92
N GLU A 627 6.76 -11.27 27.63
CA GLU A 627 6.56 -9.89 28.07
C GLU A 627 6.19 -9.00 26.88
N LEU A 628 5.08 -8.27 27.02
CA LEU A 628 4.84 -7.09 26.20
C LEU A 628 5.42 -5.88 26.94
N ARG A 629 6.56 -5.41 26.46
CA ARG A 629 7.27 -4.25 27.00
C ARG A 629 6.79 -2.99 26.31
N ILE A 630 6.30 -2.04 27.10
CA ILE A 630 5.69 -0.80 26.61
C ILE A 630 6.59 0.37 26.99
N PHE A 631 6.90 1.19 26.00
CA PHE A 631 7.71 2.40 26.12
C PHE A 631 6.84 3.59 25.73
N ASN A 632 6.42 4.39 26.71
CA ASN A 632 5.55 5.54 26.57
C ASN A 632 6.27 6.72 25.90
N LYS A 633 5.51 7.71 25.41
CA LYS A 633 6.11 8.92 24.85
C LYS A 633 7.03 9.57 25.86
N LYS A 634 8.29 9.75 25.46
CA LYS A 634 9.24 10.60 26.18
C LYS A 634 8.96 12.06 25.82
N ILE A 635 8.69 12.88 26.84
CA ILE A 635 8.45 14.32 26.72
C ILE A 635 9.75 15.01 26.32
#